data_AF-P79877-F1
#
_entry.id   AF-P79877-F1
#
_cell.length_a   1.000
_cell.length_b   1.000
_cell.length_c   1.000
_cell.angle_alpha   90.00
_cell.angle_beta   90.00
_cell.angle_gamma   90.00
#
_symmetry.space_group_name_H-M   'P 1'
#
loop_
_entity.id
_entity.type
_entity.pdbx_description
1 polymer ?
#
loop_
_entity_poly.entity_id
_entity_poly.type
_entity_poly.pdbx_seq_one_letter_code
_entity_poly.pdbx_strand_id
1 'polypeptide(L)'
;ANTYTQKLNVPDGFSVTSPSKARWVINPLGAEGTFPVWLMFACVIPGLLVFILIFMESQITTLIVSKKERILLKGSGFHLDLLLIVVMGAICTIFGLPWLTAATVRSVTHVNALTVMSKATAPGDKPRIECVKEQRITGLLVAIIVGLSMVLGQALRQIP
;
A
#
# COMPACT_ATOMS: atom_id res chain seq x y z
N ALA A 1 -0.97 35.11 18.94
CA ALA A 1 -1.78 33.93 18.59
C ALA A 1 -0.84 32.86 18.04
N ASN A 2 -0.34 31.95 18.89
CA ASN A 2 0.54 30.86 18.49
C ASN A 2 -0.04 29.55 19.04
N THR A 3 -1.05 29.02 18.35
CA THR A 3 -1.65 27.72 18.70
C THR A 3 -0.79 26.62 18.10
N TYR A 4 -0.37 25.67 18.94
CA TYR A 4 0.39 24.50 18.49
C TYR A 4 -0.45 23.68 17.50
N THR A 5 0.15 23.35 16.35
CA THR A 5 -0.40 22.40 15.39
C THR A 5 0.57 21.24 15.30
N GLN A 6 0.07 20.01 15.46
CA GLN A 6 0.87 18.82 15.25
C GLN A 6 1.37 18.84 13.80
N LYS A 7 2.65 18.54 13.60
CA LYS A 7 3.28 18.48 12.28
C LYS A 7 3.63 17.04 11.93
N LEU A 8 3.80 16.77 10.64
CA LEU A 8 4.30 15.48 10.16
C LEU A 8 5.68 15.16 10.76
N ASN A 9 5.76 14.07 11.52
CA ASN A 9 7.00 13.58 12.10
C ASN A 9 7.71 12.65 11.10
N VAL A 10 8.72 13.18 10.41
CA VAL A 10 9.56 12.42 9.47
C VAL A 10 10.96 12.27 10.08
N PRO A 11 11.56 11.06 10.11
CA PRO A 11 12.91 10.87 10.62
C PRO A 11 13.97 11.46 9.66
N ASP A 12 15.11 11.89 10.20
CA ASP A 12 16.18 12.53 9.41
C ASP A 12 17.01 11.55 8.56
N GLY A 13 16.86 10.23 8.77
CA GLY A 13 17.58 9.21 8.02
C GLY A 13 17.02 7.80 8.22
N PHE A 14 17.47 6.87 7.39
CA PHE A 14 17.09 5.46 7.48
C PHE A 14 17.79 4.80 8.67
N SER A 15 17.00 4.31 9.63
CA SER A 15 17.49 3.51 10.75
C SER A 15 16.63 2.26 10.90
N VAL A 16 17.25 1.19 11.39
CA VAL A 16 16.52 -0.01 11.82
C VAL A 16 15.74 0.27 13.11
N THR A 17 14.64 -0.44 13.33
CA THR A 17 13.74 -0.28 14.50
C THR A 17 14.46 -0.47 15.83
N SER A 18 15.52 -1.25 15.87
CA SER A 18 16.37 -1.44 17.06
C SER A 18 17.82 -1.63 16.64
N PRO A 19 18.66 -0.57 16.66
CA PRO A 19 20.05 -0.66 16.20
C PRO A 19 20.91 -1.64 16.99
N SER A 20 20.50 -1.98 18.21
CA SER A 20 21.17 -2.97 19.07
C SER A 20 20.73 -4.42 18.87
N LYS A 21 19.61 -4.68 18.18
CA LYS A 21 18.99 -6.03 18.09
C LYS A 21 18.62 -6.47 16.67
N ALA A 22 18.34 -5.52 15.79
CA ALA A 22 17.83 -5.79 14.45
C ALA A 22 18.93 -5.52 13.41
N ARG A 23 19.29 -6.55 12.64
CA ARG A 23 20.05 -6.41 11.40
C ARG A 23 19.08 -6.13 10.25
N TRP A 24 19.57 -5.53 9.18
CA TRP A 24 18.79 -5.26 7.96
C TRP A 24 18.25 -6.53 7.28
N VAL A 25 18.88 -7.67 7.51
CA VAL A 25 18.42 -8.99 7.04
C VAL A 25 18.21 -9.88 8.25
N ILE A 26 17.02 -10.48 8.34
CA ILE A 26 16.64 -11.38 9.43
C ILE A 26 17.17 -12.78 9.12
N ASN A 27 17.95 -13.34 10.05
CA ASN A 27 18.34 -14.74 9.96
C ASN A 27 17.16 -15.63 10.38
N PRO A 28 16.67 -16.54 9.50
CA PRO A 28 15.56 -17.44 9.83
C PRO A 28 15.87 -18.40 10.99
N LEU A 29 17.15 -18.63 11.30
CA LEU A 29 17.58 -19.49 12.40
C LEU A 29 17.70 -18.76 13.76
N GLY A 30 17.40 -17.45 13.77
CA GLY A 30 17.51 -16.58 14.94
C GLY A 30 18.77 -15.70 14.90
N ALA A 31 18.67 -14.52 15.52
CA ALA A 31 19.76 -13.52 15.56
C ALA A 31 20.59 -13.60 16.86
N GLU A 32 19.94 -13.85 18.00
CA GLU A 32 20.55 -13.84 19.35
C GLU A 32 20.47 -15.23 20.04
N GLY A 33 19.92 -16.25 19.37
CA GLY A 33 19.74 -17.60 19.92
C GLY A 33 19.13 -18.57 18.89
N THR A 34 19.04 -19.86 19.23
CA THR A 34 18.43 -20.88 18.36
C THR A 34 16.92 -20.71 18.31
N PHE A 35 16.38 -20.43 17.13
CA PHE A 35 14.92 -20.36 16.96
C PHE A 35 14.31 -21.76 17.10
N PRO A 36 13.30 -21.97 17.98
CA PRO A 36 12.74 -23.29 18.23
C PRO A 36 12.05 -23.83 16.97
N VAL A 37 12.45 -25.03 16.54
CA VAL A 37 11.97 -25.68 15.30
C VAL A 37 10.44 -25.87 15.31
N TRP A 38 9.84 -26.18 16.46
CA TRP A 38 8.38 -26.28 16.61
C TRP A 38 7.67 -24.98 16.19
N LEU A 39 8.27 -23.82 16.51
CA LEU A 39 7.67 -22.52 16.27
C LEU A 39 7.75 -22.12 14.78
N MET A 40 8.72 -22.69 14.03
CA MET A 40 8.78 -22.58 12.57
C MET A 40 7.59 -23.28 11.90
N PHE A 41 7.11 -24.39 12.46
CA PHE A 41 5.91 -25.06 11.95
C PHE A 41 4.64 -24.40 12.48
N ALA A 42 4.63 -23.97 13.74
CA ALA A 42 3.49 -23.30 14.34
C ALA A 42 3.13 -21.98 13.63
N CYS A 43 4.11 -21.27 13.04
CA CYS A 43 3.86 -20.01 12.33
C CYS A 43 3.04 -20.16 11.03
N VAL A 44 2.83 -21.39 10.54
CA VAL A 44 1.93 -21.66 9.41
C VAL A 44 0.49 -21.24 9.74
N ILE A 45 0.04 -21.43 10.98
CA ILE A 45 -1.32 -21.08 11.41
C ILE A 45 -1.57 -19.57 11.33
N PRO A 46 -0.79 -18.69 12.00
CA PRO A 46 -0.96 -17.24 11.86
C PRO A 46 -0.64 -16.76 10.44
N GLY A 47 0.31 -17.39 9.73
CA GLY A 47 0.60 -17.07 8.33
C GLY A 47 -0.59 -17.30 7.40
N LEU A 48 -1.30 -18.42 7.56
CA LEU A 48 -2.52 -18.71 6.82
C LEU A 48 -3.63 -17.71 7.15
N LEU A 49 -3.78 -17.34 8.42
CA LEU A 49 -4.78 -16.35 8.84
C LEU A 49 -4.52 -14.97 8.22
N VAL A 50 -3.26 -14.52 8.22
CA VAL A 50 -2.85 -13.29 7.53
C VAL A 50 -3.07 -13.38 6.02
N PHE A 51 -2.75 -14.53 5.41
CA PHE A 51 -3.00 -14.76 3.99
C PHE A 51 -4.50 -14.62 3.65
N ILE A 52 -5.40 -15.19 4.46
CA ILE A 52 -6.85 -15.07 4.26
C ILE A 52 -7.28 -13.60 4.38
N LEU A 53 -6.77 -12.85 5.35
CA LEU A 53 -7.09 -11.43 5.50
C LEU A 53 -6.67 -10.61 4.27
N ILE A 54 -5.43 -10.81 3.80
CA ILE A 54 -4.90 -10.14 2.60
C ILE A 54 -5.70 -10.52 1.35
N PHE A 55 -6.04 -11.80 1.22
CA PHE A 55 -6.84 -12.30 0.11
C PHE A 55 -8.22 -11.63 0.08
N MET A 56 -8.92 -11.60 1.22
CA MET A 56 -10.24 -10.99 1.33
C MET A 56 -10.19 -9.47 1.07
N GLU A 57 -9.21 -8.77 1.63
CA GLU A 57 -9.04 -7.32 1.43
C GLU A 57 -8.72 -6.98 -0.04
N SER A 58 -7.85 -7.75 -0.68
CA SER A 58 -7.46 -7.56 -2.09
C SER A 58 -8.63 -7.86 -3.03
N GLN A 59 -9.41 -8.89 -2.72
CA GLN A 59 -10.64 -9.22 -3.47
C GLN A 59 -11.67 -8.10 -3.38
N ILE A 60 -12.00 -7.66 -2.17
CA ILE A 60 -12.97 -6.59 -1.94
C ILE A 60 -12.51 -5.31 -2.64
N THR A 61 -11.24 -4.94 -2.49
CA THR A 61 -10.67 -3.75 -3.13
C THR A 61 -10.76 -3.83 -4.66
N THR A 62 -10.39 -4.96 -5.25
CA THR A 62 -10.43 -5.17 -6.70
C THR A 62 -11.85 -5.10 -7.24
N LEU A 63 -12.81 -5.73 -6.55
CA LEU A 63 -14.23 -5.69 -6.91
C LEU A 63 -14.81 -4.28 -6.80
N ILE A 64 -14.46 -3.56 -5.73
CA ILE A 64 -14.89 -2.18 -5.54
C ILE A 64 -14.37 -1.31 -6.67
N VAL A 65 -13.09 -1.41 -7.04
CA VAL A 65 -12.48 -0.60 -8.12
C VAL A 65 -13.03 -0.98 -9.49
N SER A 66 -13.18 -2.28 -9.75
CA SER A 66 -13.57 -2.84 -11.05
C SER A 66 -15.08 -2.84 -11.30
N LYS A 67 -15.84 -2.04 -10.56
CA LYS A 67 -17.29 -1.92 -10.73
C LYS A 67 -17.63 -1.49 -12.16
N LYS A 68 -18.60 -2.17 -12.78
CA LYS A 68 -19.04 -1.94 -14.18
C LYS A 68 -19.38 -0.47 -14.47
N GLU A 69 -19.88 0.26 -13.48
CA GLU A 69 -20.20 1.70 -13.54
C GLU A 69 -19.00 2.60 -13.89
N ARG A 70 -17.76 2.13 -13.71
CA ARG A 70 -16.54 2.90 -14.01
C ARG A 70 -16.00 2.74 -15.42
N ILE A 71 -16.59 1.85 -16.24
CA ILE A 71 -16.25 1.70 -17.67
C ILE A 71 -14.73 1.52 -17.87
N LEU A 72 -14.11 0.62 -17.10
CA LEU A 72 -12.69 0.28 -17.22
C LEU A 72 -12.44 -0.51 -18.51
N LEU A 73 -11.35 -0.19 -19.22
CA LEU A 73 -11.03 -0.79 -20.51
C LEU A 73 -10.13 -2.01 -20.37
N LYS A 74 -9.26 -2.05 -19.34
CA LYS A 74 -8.40 -3.19 -19.05
C LYS A 74 -9.11 -4.18 -18.11
N GLY A 75 -8.96 -5.46 -18.39
CA GLY A 75 -9.47 -6.54 -17.53
C GLY A 75 -8.80 -6.54 -16.15
N SER A 76 -9.47 -7.12 -15.14
CA SER A 76 -8.92 -7.20 -13.78
C SER A 76 -7.84 -8.28 -13.68
N GLY A 77 -6.68 -7.95 -13.14
CA GLY A 77 -5.55 -8.87 -12.96
C GLY A 77 -5.52 -9.53 -11.57
N PHE A 78 -6.62 -10.16 -11.14
CA PHE A 78 -6.77 -10.63 -9.76
C PHE A 78 -5.66 -11.61 -9.30
N HIS A 79 -5.39 -12.66 -10.08
CA HIS A 79 -4.39 -13.66 -9.72
C HIS A 79 -2.97 -13.10 -9.70
N LEU A 80 -2.67 -12.18 -10.63
CA LEU A 80 -1.37 -11.52 -10.71
C LEU A 80 -1.15 -10.59 -9.50
N ASP A 81 -2.19 -9.87 -9.09
CA ASP A 81 -2.16 -8.99 -7.92
C ASP A 81 -1.89 -9.78 -6.63
N LEU A 82 -2.59 -10.91 -6.46
CA LEU A 82 -2.37 -11.81 -5.32
C LEU A 82 -0.94 -12.36 -5.29
N LEU A 83 -0.43 -12.83 -6.44
CA LEU A 83 0.94 -13.34 -6.54
C LEU A 83 1.96 -12.25 -6.17
N LEU A 84 1.76 -11.03 -6.67
CA LEU A 84 2.67 -9.91 -6.43
C LEU A 84 2.69 -9.50 -4.96
N ILE A 85 1.53 -9.38 -4.31
CA ILE A 85 1.44 -9.02 -2.89
C ILE A 85 2.11 -10.08 -2.01
N VAL A 86 1.91 -11.37 -2.29
CA VAL A 86 2.52 -12.46 -1.51
C VAL A 86 4.03 -12.50 -1.70
N VAL A 87 4.52 -12.37 -2.95
CA VAL A 87 5.97 -12.35 -3.24
C VAL A 87 6.64 -11.14 -2.60
N MET A 88 6.05 -9.95 -2.73
CA MET A 88 6.56 -8.75 -2.08
C MET A 88 6.52 -8.87 -0.55
N GLY A 89 5.46 -9.45 0.01
CA GLY A 89 5.36 -9.74 1.44
C GLY A 89 6.48 -10.66 1.92
N ALA A 90 6.77 -11.73 1.19
CA ALA A 90 7.88 -12.65 1.51
C ALA A 90 9.25 -11.96 1.43
N ILE A 91 9.44 -11.05 0.48
CA ILE A 91 10.67 -10.24 0.40
C ILE A 91 10.76 -9.29 1.60
N CYS A 92 9.68 -8.57 1.92
CA CYS A 92 9.63 -7.66 3.08
C CYS A 92 9.96 -8.36 4.40
N THR A 93 9.46 -9.58 4.62
CA THR A 93 9.72 -10.32 5.86
C THR A 93 11.19 -10.74 6.01
N ILE A 94 11.90 -11.03 4.91
CA ILE A 94 13.36 -11.29 4.93
C ILE A 94 14.14 -10.05 5.41
N PHE A 95 13.69 -8.86 5.02
CA PHE A 95 14.29 -7.58 5.43
C PHE A 95 13.71 -7.03 6.75
N GLY A 96 12.77 -7.72 7.39
CA GLY A 96 12.09 -7.23 8.59
C GLY A 96 11.21 -6.00 8.38
N LEU A 97 10.81 -5.75 7.13
CA LEU A 97 9.91 -4.68 6.75
C LEU A 97 8.45 -5.12 6.97
N PRO A 98 7.54 -4.19 7.27
CA PRO A 98 6.12 -4.50 7.36
C PRO A 98 5.60 -5.00 6.00
N TRP A 99 4.69 -5.98 6.05
CA TRP A 99 3.92 -6.38 4.89
C TRP A 99 2.95 -5.28 4.45
N LEU A 100 2.67 -5.23 3.16
CA LEU A 100 1.75 -4.30 2.55
C LEU A 100 0.49 -5.03 2.10
N THR A 101 -0.66 -4.37 2.22
CA THR A 101 -1.95 -4.91 1.78
C THR A 101 -2.67 -3.91 0.87
N ALA A 102 -3.70 -4.37 0.17
CA ALA A 102 -4.47 -3.54 -0.75
C ALA A 102 -5.30 -2.50 0.01
N ALA A 103 -4.99 -1.21 -0.13
CA ALA A 103 -5.70 -0.15 0.59
C ALA A 103 -6.95 0.33 -0.18
N THR A 104 -8.14 -0.16 0.19
CA THR A 104 -9.40 0.13 -0.53
C THR A 104 -9.67 1.64 -0.75
N VAL A 105 -9.64 2.44 0.32
CA VAL A 105 -9.97 3.88 0.23
C VAL A 105 -8.94 4.62 -0.63
N ARG A 106 -7.66 4.28 -0.49
CA ARG A 106 -6.58 4.86 -1.29
C ARG A 106 -6.74 4.50 -2.77
N SER A 107 -7.05 3.24 -3.07
CA SER A 107 -7.26 2.77 -4.44
C SER A 107 -8.48 3.46 -5.08
N VAL A 108 -9.59 3.58 -4.35
CA VAL A 108 -10.80 4.27 -4.85
C VAL A 108 -10.55 5.74 -5.11
N THR A 109 -9.90 6.44 -4.18
CA THR A 109 -9.60 7.88 -4.33
C THR A 109 -8.60 8.14 -5.46
N HIS A 110 -7.58 7.29 -5.61
CA HIS A 110 -6.66 7.36 -6.75
C HIS A 110 -7.38 7.14 -8.08
N VAL A 111 -8.28 6.15 -8.17
CA VAL A 111 -9.09 5.93 -9.37
C VAL A 111 -10.03 7.11 -9.62
N ASN A 112 -10.63 7.67 -8.57
CA ASN A 112 -11.52 8.82 -8.68
C ASN A 112 -10.80 10.07 -9.24
N ALA A 113 -9.54 10.29 -8.85
CA ALA A 113 -8.71 11.36 -9.39
C ALA A 113 -8.40 11.19 -10.89
N LEU A 114 -8.59 9.98 -11.43
CA LEU A 114 -8.38 9.64 -12.84
C LEU A 114 -9.69 9.51 -13.64
N THR A 115 -10.83 9.68 -12.97
CA THR A 115 -12.16 9.62 -13.58
C THR A 115 -12.47 10.93 -14.28
N VAL A 116 -12.82 10.84 -15.57
CA VAL A 116 -13.36 11.96 -16.34
C VAL A 116 -14.88 11.91 -16.29
N MET A 117 -15.47 12.96 -15.76
CA MET A 117 -16.91 13.15 -15.71
C MET A 117 -17.38 13.84 -16.99
N SER A 118 -18.49 13.36 -17.55
CA SER A 118 -19.13 13.96 -18.72
C SER A 118 -19.47 15.41 -18.44
N LYS A 119 -19.15 16.30 -19.39
CA LYS A 119 -19.64 17.68 -19.38
C LYS A 119 -21.15 17.61 -19.61
N ALA A 120 -21.95 18.03 -18.63
CA ALA A 120 -23.40 18.08 -18.78
C ALA A 120 -23.74 19.15 -19.83
N THR A 121 -24.24 18.75 -21.00
CA THR A 121 -24.59 19.69 -22.08
C THR A 121 -25.96 20.33 -21.86
N ALA A 122 -26.83 19.73 -21.03
CA ALA A 122 -28.18 20.22 -20.73
C ALA A 122 -28.36 20.54 -19.23
N PRO A 123 -29.07 21.63 -18.87
CA PRO A 123 -29.37 21.94 -17.48
C PRO A 123 -30.17 20.81 -16.82
N GLY A 124 -29.63 20.22 -15.75
CA GLY A 124 -30.28 19.14 -14.99
C GLY A 124 -29.77 17.72 -15.25
N ASP A 125 -28.89 17.51 -16.22
CA ASP A 125 -28.29 16.19 -16.46
C ASP A 125 -27.19 15.90 -15.42
N LYS A 126 -27.26 14.73 -14.76
CA LYS A 126 -26.27 14.36 -13.73
C LYS A 126 -24.94 14.03 -14.43
N PRO A 127 -23.80 14.54 -13.94
CA PRO A 127 -22.51 14.19 -14.51
C PRO A 127 -22.31 12.67 -14.40
N ARG A 128 -22.27 11.99 -15.55
CA ARG A 128 -21.98 10.56 -15.65
C ARG A 128 -20.49 10.32 -15.80
N ILE A 129 -20.00 9.19 -15.34
CA ILE A 129 -18.62 8.76 -15.58
C ILE A 129 -18.50 8.45 -17.08
N GLU A 130 -17.62 9.15 -17.78
CA GLU A 130 -17.39 8.95 -19.22
C GLU A 130 -16.26 7.94 -19.45
N CYS A 131 -15.15 8.12 -18.76
CA CYS A 131 -14.02 7.18 -18.79
C CYS A 131 -13.10 7.33 -17.57
N VAL A 132 -12.27 6.33 -17.32
CA VAL A 132 -11.18 6.39 -16.33
C VAL A 132 -9.85 6.26 -17.07
N LYS A 133 -8.92 7.18 -16.79
CA LYS A 133 -7.57 7.14 -17.39
C LYS A 133 -6.70 6.08 -16.70
N GLU A 134 -6.59 4.90 -17.29
CA GLU A 134 -5.80 3.79 -16.75
C GLU A 134 -4.30 3.92 -17.06
N GLN A 135 -3.54 4.45 -16.10
CA GLN A 135 -2.09 4.67 -16.22
C GLN A 135 -1.28 3.97 -15.13
N ARG A 136 -0.04 3.60 -15.46
CA ARG A 136 0.93 3.04 -14.50
C ARG A 136 1.80 4.10 -13.82
N ILE A 137 1.90 5.28 -14.45
CA ILE A 137 2.88 6.32 -14.09
C ILE A 137 2.51 7.00 -12.76
N THR A 138 1.25 7.33 -12.52
CA THR A 138 0.87 8.01 -11.26
C THR A 138 1.14 7.15 -10.04
N GLY A 139 0.83 5.85 -10.10
CA GLY A 139 1.15 4.92 -9.01
C GLY A 139 2.67 4.84 -8.76
N LEU A 140 3.47 4.76 -9.83
CA LEU A 140 4.93 4.75 -9.73
C LEU A 140 5.48 6.06 -9.15
N LEU A 141 4.99 7.21 -9.62
CA LEU A 141 5.42 8.52 -9.12
C LEU A 141 5.10 8.69 -7.64
N VAL A 142 3.90 8.30 -7.20
CA VAL A 142 3.54 8.33 -5.77
C VAL A 142 4.49 7.44 -4.96
N ALA A 143 4.80 6.23 -5.42
CA ALA A 143 5.74 5.34 -4.74
C ALA A 143 7.16 5.94 -4.64
N ILE A 144 7.66 6.55 -5.72
CA ILE A 144 8.96 7.23 -5.73
C ILE A 144 8.96 8.42 -4.77
N ILE A 145 7.93 9.26 -4.79
CA ILE A 145 7.82 10.44 -3.92
C ILE A 145 7.74 10.02 -2.43
N VAL A 146 7.02 8.93 -2.13
CA VAL A 146 7.01 8.35 -0.77
C VAL A 146 8.40 7.87 -0.38
N GLY A 147 9.15 7.23 -1.29
CA GLY A 147 10.54 6.85 -1.04
C GLY A 147 11.48 8.05 -0.82
N LEU A 148 11.28 9.14 -1.56
CA LEU A 148 12.05 10.39 -1.43
C LEU A 148 11.60 11.26 -0.25
N SER A 149 10.51 10.91 0.43
CA SER A 149 9.95 11.70 1.54
C SER A 149 10.95 11.92 2.68
N MET A 150 11.90 11.00 2.87
CA MET A 150 12.99 11.13 3.84
C MET A 150 13.89 12.34 3.55
N VAL A 151 14.23 12.58 2.28
CA VAL A 151 15.04 13.73 1.85
C VAL A 151 14.22 15.02 1.92
N LEU A 152 12.91 14.91 1.69
CA LEU A 152 11.96 16.02 1.78
C LEU A 152 11.47 16.29 3.21
N GLY A 153 12.03 15.62 4.23
CA GLY A 153 11.55 15.68 5.61
C GLY A 153 11.45 17.10 6.19
N GLN A 154 12.38 18.00 5.81
CA GLN A 154 12.36 19.41 6.23
C GLN A 154 11.15 20.17 5.69
N ALA A 155 10.73 19.89 4.44
CA ALA A 155 9.54 20.49 3.84
C ALA A 155 8.26 19.84 4.40
N LEU A 156 8.26 18.52 4.59
CA LEU A 156 7.10 17.80 5.12
C LEU A 156 6.77 18.18 6.57
N ARG A 157 7.77 18.47 7.41
CA ARG A 157 7.59 18.96 8.79
C ARG A 157 6.89 20.33 8.87
N GLN A 158 6.69 21.04 7.76
CA GLN A 158 5.94 22.30 7.73
C GLN A 158 4.42 22.09 7.63
N ILE A 159 4.01 20.92 7.12
CA ILE A 159 2.61 20.57 6.91
C ILE A 159 1.99 20.14 8.26
N PRO A 160 0.90 20.80 8.71
CA PRO A 160 0.12 20.35 9.87
C PRO A 160 -0.60 19.03 9.61
#